data_AF-A0A2E8G4H7-F1
#
_entry.id   AF-A0A2E8G4H7-F1
#
_cell.length_a   1.000
_cell.length_b   1.000
_cell.length_c   1.000
_cell.angle_alpha   90.00
_cell.angle_beta   90.00
_cell.angle_gamma   90.00
#
_symmetry.space_group_name_H-M   'P 1'
#
loop_
_entity.id
_entity.type
_entity.pdbx_description
1 polymer ?
#
loop_
_entity_poly.entity_id
_entity_poly.type
_entity_poly.pdbx_seq_one_letter_code
_entity_poly.pdbx_strand_id
1 'polypeptide(L)'
;MTISNKARLDGLLEEYKAQPVGDGYIDIIVSRENYRSFAKAIIESRFLIEAISWWEYLESIDAPNTYGMGGPRSRFYPGWFAETCTDVDDVPHSNNALAAVVEIVEGKVLGEYGGEQLSFKETKSLTPAFWLKVDEGWKSRQ
;
A
#
# COMPACT_ATOMS: atom_id res chain seq x y z
N MET A 1 15.38 0.86 -27.12
CA MET A 1 13.92 1.00 -26.93
C MET A 1 13.68 1.66 -25.59
N THR A 2 13.04 2.81 -25.55
CA THR A 2 12.64 3.49 -24.31
C THR A 2 11.41 2.78 -23.74
N ILE A 3 11.50 2.27 -22.52
CA ILE A 3 10.35 1.67 -21.82
C ILE A 3 9.37 2.79 -21.46
N SER A 4 8.07 2.57 -21.65
CA SER A 4 7.07 3.57 -21.26
C SER A 4 7.01 3.74 -19.73
N ASN A 5 6.66 4.92 -19.24
CA ASN A 5 6.55 5.17 -17.79
C ASN A 5 5.61 4.15 -17.13
N LYS A 6 4.49 3.82 -17.77
CA LYS A 6 3.56 2.80 -17.28
C LYS A 6 4.22 1.43 -17.15
N ALA A 7 4.93 0.97 -18.19
CA ALA A 7 5.60 -0.33 -18.15
C ALA A 7 6.70 -0.37 -17.07
N ARG A 8 7.37 0.76 -16.83
CA ARG A 8 8.30 0.90 -15.70
C ARG A 8 7.58 0.78 -14.36
N LEU A 9 6.45 1.47 -14.18
CA LEU A 9 5.65 1.38 -12.97
C LEU A 9 5.17 -0.05 -12.71
N ASP A 10 4.58 -0.70 -13.71
CA ASP A 10 4.14 -2.09 -13.63
C ASP A 10 5.30 -3.03 -13.23
N GLY A 11 6.50 -2.81 -13.75
CA GLY A 11 7.70 -3.57 -13.37
C GLY A 11 8.09 -3.39 -11.90
N LEU A 12 7.99 -2.17 -11.36
CA LEU A 12 8.23 -1.91 -9.93
C LEU A 12 7.18 -2.60 -9.06
N LEU A 13 5.91 -2.65 -9.48
CA LEU A 13 4.86 -3.36 -8.73
C LEU A 13 5.21 -4.84 -8.57
N GLU A 14 5.65 -5.49 -9.65
CA GLU A 14 6.07 -6.89 -9.63
C GLU A 14 7.35 -7.10 -8.80
N GLU A 15 8.37 -6.26 -9.00
CA GLU A 15 9.67 -6.35 -8.29
C GLU A 15 9.48 -6.29 -6.77
N TYR A 16 8.66 -5.35 -6.30
CA TYR A 16 8.43 -5.12 -4.87
C TYR A 16 7.24 -5.91 -4.31
N LYS A 17 6.60 -6.75 -5.12
CA LYS A 17 5.40 -7.52 -4.75
C LYS A 17 4.28 -6.62 -4.21
N ALA A 18 4.09 -5.48 -4.87
CA ALA A 18 3.08 -4.48 -4.53
C ALA A 18 1.84 -4.71 -5.40
N GLN A 19 0.70 -4.96 -4.77
CA GLN A 19 -0.52 -5.37 -5.44
C GLN A 19 -1.51 -4.21 -5.56
N PRO A 20 -1.81 -3.74 -6.78
CA PRO A 20 -2.93 -2.82 -6.98
C PRO A 20 -4.26 -3.53 -6.70
N VAL A 21 -5.21 -2.80 -6.10
CA VAL A 21 -6.61 -3.21 -6.01
C VAL A 21 -7.40 -2.57 -7.15
N GLY A 22 -8.24 -3.36 -7.83
CA GLY A 22 -8.97 -2.90 -9.00
C GLY A 22 -8.07 -2.75 -10.23
N ASP A 23 -8.45 -1.87 -11.17
CA ASP A 23 -7.69 -1.62 -12.40
C ASP A 23 -6.88 -0.31 -12.36
N GLY A 24 -6.89 0.41 -11.24
CA GLY A 24 -6.16 1.67 -11.05
C GLY A 24 -4.77 1.49 -10.43
N TYR A 25 -4.19 2.64 -10.05
CA TYR A 25 -2.95 2.76 -9.27
C TYR A 25 -3.21 3.46 -7.92
N ILE A 26 -4.46 3.32 -7.45
CA ILE A 26 -4.87 3.60 -6.07
C ILE A 26 -4.91 2.28 -5.32
N ASP A 27 -4.75 2.31 -4.00
CA ASP A 27 -4.69 1.11 -3.16
C ASP A 27 -3.65 0.07 -3.63
N ILE A 28 -2.42 0.50 -3.85
CA ILE A 28 -1.31 -0.42 -4.14
C ILE A 28 -0.77 -0.99 -2.82
N ILE A 29 -1.32 -2.12 -2.40
CA ILE A 29 -1.00 -2.80 -1.16
C ILE A 29 0.42 -3.36 -1.23
N VAL A 30 1.25 -3.02 -0.25
CA VAL A 30 2.64 -3.50 -0.15
C VAL A 30 2.86 -4.08 1.23
N SER A 31 3.66 -5.14 1.32
CA SER A 31 3.99 -5.75 2.61
C SER A 31 4.80 -4.80 3.49
N ARG A 32 4.68 -4.97 4.80
CA ARG A 32 5.42 -4.23 5.82
C ARG A 32 6.94 -4.32 5.67
N GLU A 33 7.44 -5.42 5.11
CA GLU A 33 8.87 -5.61 4.89
C GLU A 33 9.35 -4.84 3.66
N ASN A 34 8.48 -4.64 2.67
CA ASN A 34 8.84 -4.04 1.38
C ASN A 34 8.45 -2.57 1.25
N TYR A 35 7.54 -2.04 2.08
CA TYR A 35 6.95 -0.71 1.85
C TYR A 35 8.00 0.40 1.73
N ARG A 36 9.07 0.37 2.55
CA ARG A 36 10.14 1.39 2.50
C ARG A 36 10.89 1.35 1.18
N SER A 37 11.31 0.16 0.76
CA SER A 37 12.06 -0.04 -0.47
C SER A 37 11.20 0.27 -1.69
N PHE A 38 9.93 -0.11 -1.66
CA PHE A 38 8.95 0.23 -2.69
C PHE A 38 8.73 1.74 -2.79
N ALA A 39 8.44 2.43 -1.68
CA ALA A 39 8.25 3.88 -1.65
C ALA A 39 9.46 4.62 -2.21
N LYS A 40 10.67 4.19 -1.81
CA LYS A 40 11.92 4.74 -2.35
C LYS A 40 12.00 4.57 -3.87
N ALA A 41 11.75 3.37 -4.38
CA ALA A 41 11.83 3.08 -5.82
C ALA A 41 10.80 3.87 -6.65
N ILE A 42 9.58 4.06 -6.14
CA ILE A 42 8.53 4.89 -6.75
C ILE A 42 8.99 6.34 -6.86
N ILE A 43 9.50 6.93 -5.77
CA ILE A 43 9.95 8.32 -5.70
C ILE A 43 11.18 8.54 -6.61
N GLU A 44 12.17 7.64 -6.56
CA GLU A 44 13.36 7.72 -7.41
C GLU A 44 13.01 7.58 -8.90
N SER A 45 11.94 6.84 -9.20
CA SER A 45 11.36 6.73 -10.55
C SER A 45 10.51 7.93 -10.95
N ARG A 46 10.46 9.00 -10.15
CA ARG A 46 9.71 10.24 -10.42
C ARG A 46 8.19 10.08 -10.44
N PHE A 47 7.67 9.04 -9.80
CA PHE A 47 6.24 8.95 -9.50
C PHE A 47 5.94 9.64 -8.17
N LEU A 48 4.70 10.10 -8.03
CA LEU A 48 4.21 10.79 -6.84
C LEU A 48 3.31 9.84 -6.06
N ILE A 49 3.57 9.71 -4.76
CA ILE A 49 2.64 9.08 -3.81
C ILE A 49 1.79 10.23 -3.26
N GLU A 50 0.47 10.18 -3.49
CA GLU A 50 -0.48 11.22 -3.06
C GLU A 50 -1.07 10.91 -1.69
N ALA A 51 -1.33 9.64 -1.40
CA ALA A 51 -1.95 9.22 -0.15
C ALA A 51 -1.59 7.78 0.22
N ILE A 52 -1.88 7.41 1.46
CA ILE A 52 -1.71 6.08 2.01
C ILE A 52 -3.04 5.62 2.62
N SER A 53 -3.57 4.51 2.13
CA SER A 53 -4.69 3.79 2.73
C SER A 53 -4.20 2.58 3.53
N TRP A 54 -5.10 1.99 4.31
CA TRP A 54 -4.75 1.03 5.35
C TRP A 54 -5.53 -0.27 5.22
N TRP A 55 -4.81 -1.38 5.39
CA TRP A 55 -5.30 -2.71 5.12
C TRP A 55 -4.86 -3.68 6.19
N GLU A 56 -5.69 -4.67 6.47
CA GLU A 56 -5.35 -5.86 7.22
C GLU A 56 -4.84 -6.93 6.26
N TYR A 57 -3.66 -7.48 6.52
CA TYR A 57 -3.15 -8.67 5.84
C TYR A 57 -3.44 -9.92 6.69
N LEU A 58 -4.04 -10.91 6.03
CA LEU A 58 -4.45 -12.18 6.61
C LEU A 58 -3.66 -13.29 5.91
N GLU A 59 -2.80 -14.00 6.65
CA GLU A 59 -1.85 -14.97 6.09
C GLU A 59 -2.50 -16.23 5.50
N SER A 60 -3.77 -16.50 5.85
CA SER A 60 -4.53 -17.64 5.34
C SER A 60 -5.81 -17.18 4.66
N ILE A 61 -6.19 -17.85 3.58
CA ILE A 61 -7.39 -17.50 2.82
C ILE A 61 -8.68 -17.73 3.60
N ASP A 62 -8.65 -18.68 4.53
CA ASP A 62 -9.79 -19.03 5.38
C ASP A 62 -9.79 -18.26 6.71
N ALA A 63 -8.78 -17.40 6.94
CA ALA A 63 -8.73 -16.59 8.15
C ALA A 63 -9.82 -15.50 8.08
N PRO A 64 -10.67 -15.37 9.11
CA PRO A 64 -11.58 -14.24 9.20
C PRO A 64 -10.79 -12.95 9.41
N ASN A 65 -11.27 -11.86 8.81
CA ASN A 65 -10.77 -10.53 9.10
C ASN A 65 -11.04 -10.16 10.56
N THR A 66 -10.11 -9.41 11.16
CA THR A 66 -10.24 -8.93 12.53
C THR A 66 -10.93 -7.57 12.55
N TYR A 67 -10.47 -6.62 11.72
CA TYR A 67 -10.90 -5.22 11.74
C TYR A 67 -11.03 -4.58 10.35
N GLY A 68 -10.56 -5.25 9.29
CA GLY A 68 -10.90 -4.87 7.91
C GLY A 68 -12.32 -5.28 7.52
N MET A 69 -12.76 -4.94 6.31
CA MET A 69 -14.14 -5.25 5.83
C MET A 69 -14.22 -6.24 4.67
N GLY A 70 -13.12 -6.49 3.97
CA GLY A 70 -13.13 -7.28 2.73
C GLY A 70 -12.04 -6.82 1.77
N GLY A 71 -11.68 -7.67 0.81
CA GLY A 71 -10.71 -7.29 -0.21
C GLY A 71 -10.18 -8.48 -1.01
N PRO A 72 -9.15 -8.25 -1.82
CA PRO A 72 -8.65 -9.24 -2.75
C PRO A 72 -7.76 -10.28 -2.08
N ARG A 73 -7.67 -11.46 -2.71
CA ARG A 73 -6.60 -12.41 -2.43
C ARG A 73 -5.25 -11.80 -2.82
N SER A 74 -4.21 -12.11 -2.07
CA SER A 74 -2.86 -11.72 -2.43
C SER A 74 -2.38 -12.56 -3.61
N ARG A 75 -1.77 -11.91 -4.61
CA ARG A 75 -1.11 -12.53 -5.76
C ARG A 75 0.33 -12.94 -5.43
N PHE A 76 0.94 -12.30 -4.42
CA PHE A 76 2.36 -12.44 -4.10
C PHE A 76 2.64 -13.18 -2.80
N TYR A 77 1.66 -13.23 -1.90
CA TYR A 77 1.77 -13.84 -0.59
C TYR A 77 0.59 -14.79 -0.36
N PRO A 78 0.70 -15.75 0.57
CA PRO A 78 -0.46 -16.51 1.02
C PRO A 78 -1.56 -15.60 1.57
N GLY A 79 -2.81 -16.02 1.44
CA GLY A 79 -3.95 -15.33 2.07
C GLY A 79 -4.47 -14.10 1.31
N TRP A 80 -4.96 -13.10 2.03
CA TRP A 80 -5.78 -12.02 1.47
C TRP A 80 -5.69 -10.73 2.28
N PHE A 81 -6.23 -9.65 1.71
CA PHE A 81 -6.23 -8.32 2.31
C PHE A 81 -7.65 -7.84 2.59
N ALA A 82 -7.85 -7.16 3.71
CA ALA A 82 -9.13 -6.54 4.07
C ALA A 82 -8.94 -5.04 4.32
N GLU A 83 -9.71 -4.20 3.62
CA GLU A 83 -9.61 -2.74 3.75
C GLU A 83 -10.06 -2.29 5.15
N THR A 84 -9.32 -1.37 5.77
CA THR A 84 -9.79 -0.71 6.99
C THR A 84 -10.62 0.51 6.60
N CYS A 85 -11.83 0.67 7.13
CA CYS A 85 -12.70 1.82 6.86
C CYS A 85 -12.26 3.10 7.57
N THR A 86 -11.00 3.49 7.38
CA THR A 86 -10.41 4.72 7.91
C THR A 86 -10.02 5.64 6.77
N ASP A 87 -10.00 6.94 7.05
CA ASP A 87 -9.50 7.92 6.09
C ASP A 87 -8.05 7.62 5.67
N VAL A 88 -7.73 8.01 4.44
CA VAL A 88 -6.37 7.97 3.91
C VAL A 88 -5.52 9.06 4.56
N ASP A 89 -4.21 8.82 4.66
CA ASP A 89 -3.25 9.84 5.07
C ASP A 89 -2.61 10.48 3.83
N ASP A 90 -2.80 11.79 3.68
CA ASP A 90 -2.18 12.56 2.59
C ASP A 90 -0.66 12.61 2.74
N VAL A 91 0.05 12.39 1.63
CA VAL A 91 1.51 12.48 1.58
C VAL A 91 1.91 13.87 1.07
N PRO A 92 2.65 14.67 1.85
CA PRO A 92 3.03 16.01 1.43
C PRO A 92 3.99 15.99 0.24
N HIS A 93 3.69 16.78 -0.77
CA HIS A 93 4.55 16.93 -1.96
C HIS A 93 5.78 17.78 -1.60
N SER A 94 6.87 17.13 -1.20
CA SER A 94 8.10 17.78 -0.78
C SER A 94 9.34 17.06 -1.31
N ASN A 95 10.49 17.73 -1.24
CA ASN A 95 11.79 17.12 -1.56
C ASN A 95 12.18 15.98 -0.60
N ASN A 96 11.45 15.80 0.50
CA ASN A 96 11.68 14.75 1.49
C ASN A 96 10.52 13.76 1.59
N ALA A 97 9.81 13.53 0.47
CA ALA A 97 8.63 12.67 0.40
C ALA A 97 8.85 11.27 1.01
N LEU A 98 10.05 10.67 0.85
CA LEU A 98 10.33 9.36 1.43
C LEU A 98 10.32 9.40 2.97
N ALA A 99 10.87 10.44 3.59
CA ALA A 99 10.85 10.59 5.04
C ALA A 99 9.41 10.80 5.54
N ALA A 100 8.60 11.57 4.81
CA ALA A 100 7.19 11.78 5.14
C ALA A 100 6.38 10.46 5.06
N VAL A 101 6.56 9.67 4.00
CA VAL A 101 5.94 8.33 3.88
C VAL A 101 6.34 7.44 5.05
N VAL A 102 7.63 7.42 5.39
CA VAL A 102 8.13 6.64 6.53
C VAL A 102 7.49 7.09 7.85
N GLU A 103 7.42 8.39 8.08
CA GLU A 103 6.85 8.97 9.30
C GLU A 103 5.35 8.64 9.42
N ILE A 104 4.59 8.82 8.34
CA ILE A 104 3.16 8.47 8.28
C ILE A 104 2.99 6.97 8.56
N VAL A 105 3.75 6.11 7.89
CA VAL A 105 3.56 4.67 8.01
C VAL A 105 3.89 4.18 9.42
N GLU A 106 5.07 4.54 9.93
CA GLU A 106 5.54 4.11 11.24
C GLU A 106 4.77 4.77 12.39
N GLY A 107 4.20 5.95 12.14
CA GLY A 107 3.40 6.70 13.11
C GLY A 107 1.93 6.27 13.16
N LYS A 108 1.46 5.41 12.24
CA LYS A 108 0.02 5.17 12.11
C LYS A 108 -0.58 4.48 13.33
N VAL A 109 -1.67 5.07 13.80
CA VAL A 109 -2.60 4.52 14.79
C VAL A 109 -4.01 4.65 14.23
N LEU A 110 -4.74 3.53 14.11
CA LEU A 110 -6.13 3.51 13.64
C LEU A 110 -7.14 3.66 14.78
N GLY A 111 -6.73 3.43 16.03
CA GLY A 111 -7.58 3.53 17.22
C GLY A 111 -7.47 2.29 18.09
N GLU A 112 -8.56 1.97 18.78
CA GLU A 112 -8.67 0.79 19.64
C GLU A 112 -9.68 -0.20 19.04
N TYR A 113 -9.30 -1.47 18.98
CA TYR A 113 -10.17 -2.55 18.52
C TYR A 113 -10.07 -3.72 19.51
N GLY A 114 -11.22 -4.15 20.05
CA GLY A 114 -11.26 -5.25 21.01
C GLY A 114 -10.47 -5.02 22.32
N GLY A 115 -10.22 -3.77 22.71
CA GLY A 115 -9.41 -3.45 23.89
C GLY A 115 -7.93 -3.21 23.61
N GLU A 116 -7.48 -3.38 22.36
CA GLU A 116 -6.08 -3.23 21.97
C GLU A 116 -5.90 -2.07 20.97
N GLN A 117 -4.79 -1.35 21.11
CA GLN A 117 -4.45 -0.28 20.17
C GLN A 117 -4.00 -0.86 18.84
N LEU A 118 -4.76 -0.58 17.79
CA LEU A 118 -4.44 -0.91 16.41
C LEU A 118 -3.47 0.15 15.87
N SER A 119 -2.20 -0.21 15.76
CA SER A 119 -1.14 0.67 15.26
C SER A 119 -0.19 -0.09 14.34
N PHE A 120 0.52 0.64 13.47
CA PHE A 120 1.48 -0.01 12.59
C PHE A 120 2.61 -0.66 13.38
N LYS A 121 3.03 -0.06 14.51
CA LYS A 121 4.13 -0.62 15.33
C LYS A 121 3.77 -1.95 15.99
N GLU A 122 2.58 -2.02 16.57
CA GLU A 122 2.18 -3.18 17.38
C GLU A 122 1.43 -4.25 16.57
N THR A 123 0.67 -3.84 15.55
CA THR A 123 -0.19 -4.74 14.79
C THR A 123 0.46 -5.18 13.48
N LYS A 124 1.01 -6.40 13.47
CA LYS A 124 1.72 -6.98 12.32
C LYS A 124 0.86 -7.19 11.08
N SER A 125 -0.45 -7.33 11.22
CA SER A 125 -1.37 -7.44 10.08
C SER A 125 -1.69 -6.09 9.46
N LEU A 126 -1.46 -4.95 10.13
CA LEU A 126 -1.69 -3.63 9.53
C LEU A 126 -0.62 -3.33 8.49
N THR A 127 -1.04 -3.12 7.24
CA THR A 127 -0.17 -2.91 6.08
C THR A 127 -0.65 -1.71 5.26
N PRO A 128 0.27 -0.92 4.69
CA PRO A 128 -0.11 0.25 3.90
C PRO A 128 -0.44 -0.13 2.46
N ALA A 129 -1.23 0.71 1.82
CA ALA A 129 -1.40 0.74 0.38
C ALA A 129 -1.22 2.16 -0.16
N PHE A 130 -0.49 2.29 -1.27
CA PHE A 130 -0.11 3.60 -1.81
C PHE A 130 -1.00 4.03 -2.95
N TRP A 131 -1.36 5.31 -2.93
CA TRP A 131 -2.09 5.96 -4.00
C TRP A 131 -1.10 6.76 -4.83
N LEU A 132 -0.98 6.42 -6.12
CA LEU A 132 -0.03 7.06 -7.01
C LEU A 132 -0.73 8.01 -7.98
N LYS A 133 -0.14 9.19 -8.17
CA LYS A 133 -0.53 10.07 -9.28
C LYS A 133 0.00 9.51 -10.59
N VAL A 134 -0.90 9.10 -11.46
CA VAL A 134 -0.60 8.63 -12.82
C VAL A 134 -1.48 9.37 -13.83
N ASP A 135 -1.16 9.25 -15.12
CA ASP A 135 -1.99 9.83 -16.17
C ASP A 135 -3.38 9.17 -16.20
N GLU A 136 -4.41 9.96 -16.49
CA GLU A 136 -5.77 9.46 -16.62
C GLU A 136 -5.86 8.33 -17.64
N GLY A 137 -6.64 7.29 -17.30
CA GLY A 137 -6.88 6.13 -18.16
C GLY A 137 -5.80 5.05 -18.14
N TRP A 138 -4.71 5.22 -17.38
CA TRP A 138 -3.79 4.13 -17.12
C TRP A 138 -4.48 3.02 -16.31
N LYS A 139 -4.31 1.78 -16.76
CA LYS A 139 -4.81 0.59 -16.06
C LYS A 139 -3.68 -0.32 -15.59
N SER A 140 -3.68 -0.69 -14.32
CA SER A 140 -2.70 -1.63 -13.78
C SER A 140 -2.88 -3.03 -14.39
N ARG A 141 -1.82 -3.83 -14.35
CA ARG A 141 -1.88 -5.25 -14.74
C ARG A 141 -2.39 -6.03 -13.53
N GLN A 142 -3.60 -6.59 -13.66
CA GLN A 142 -4.16 -7.52 -12.68
C GLN A 142 -3.56 -8.92 -12.81
#